data_AF-A0A1V6TZF8-F1
#
_entry.id   AF-A0A1V6TZF8-F1
#
_cell.length_a   1.000
_cell.length_b   1.000
_cell.length_c   1.000
_cell.angle_alpha   90.00
_cell.angle_beta   90.00
_cell.angle_gamma   90.00
#
_symmetry.space_group_name_H-M   'P 1'
#
loop_
_entity.id
_entity.type
_entity.pdbx_description
1 polymer ?
#
loop_
_entity_poly.entity_id
_entity_poly.type
_entity_poly.pdbx_seq_one_letter_code
_entity_poly.pdbx_strand_id
1 'polypeptide(L)'
;MPEVPDIVRDSQLETRFIGESATEVVHTFQDSDPASGRRLVTRTEHCKREIKIGRGAFGSVWLERCIKGSRTGVAPQIHAVQAVKQIELNTQLGSIDYYRELEAIAKFSHTRNLEKEAKFMFQRSQLFHIVGCCLLNLERYRDAEIILQQAFAIQEKLLSGHDVTRESVFMMEECLDRQGRDVTEADYIIEQARLIERAKTQQTFEGFQNHLLFEQQMQPGSQTGL
;
A
#
# COMPACT_ATOMS: atom_id res chain seq x y z
N MET A 1 -16.07 -30.90 -4.63
CA MET A 1 -15.90 -29.49 -4.25
C MET A 1 -14.42 -29.23 -4.13
N PRO A 2 -13.90 -28.07 -4.60
CA PRO A 2 -12.49 -27.73 -4.42
C PRO A 2 -12.16 -27.63 -2.93
N GLU A 3 -10.98 -28.12 -2.55
CA GLU A 3 -10.48 -28.07 -1.18
C GLU A 3 -10.06 -26.63 -0.83
N VAL A 4 -10.50 -26.14 0.34
CA VAL A 4 -10.21 -24.77 0.78
C VAL A 4 -8.73 -24.66 1.18
N PRO A 5 -7.93 -23.78 0.55
CA PRO A 5 -6.53 -23.58 0.93
C PRO A 5 -6.38 -23.20 2.41
N ASP A 6 -5.35 -23.73 3.07
CA ASP A 6 -5.14 -23.53 4.51
C ASP A 6 -5.05 -22.06 4.89
N ILE A 7 -4.35 -21.24 4.10
CA ILE A 7 -4.24 -19.79 4.38
C ILE A 7 -5.60 -19.07 4.35
N VAL A 8 -6.55 -19.55 3.54
CA VAL A 8 -7.92 -18.99 3.48
C VAL A 8 -8.70 -19.42 4.71
N ARG A 9 -8.55 -20.68 5.12
CA ARG A 9 -9.17 -21.24 6.33
C ARG A 9 -8.67 -20.55 7.59
N ASP A 10 -7.36 -20.36 7.70
CA ASP A 10 -6.70 -19.72 8.84
C ASP A 10 -7.00 -18.22 8.92
N SER A 11 -7.32 -17.58 7.79
CA SER A 11 -7.71 -16.16 7.73
C SER A 11 -9.21 -15.94 7.92
N GLN A 12 -10.01 -16.99 8.10
CA GLN A 12 -11.45 -16.87 8.23
C GLN A 12 -11.82 -16.18 9.56
N LEU A 13 -12.70 -15.19 9.46
CA LEU A 13 -13.12 -14.38 10.59
C LEU A 13 -14.64 -14.24 10.65
N GLU A 14 -15.22 -14.41 11.83
CA GLU A 14 -16.65 -14.16 12.03
C GLU A 14 -16.92 -12.66 11.89
N THR A 15 -17.84 -12.30 10.99
CA THR A 15 -18.15 -10.90 10.69
C THR A 15 -19.65 -10.68 10.68
N ARG A 16 -20.11 -9.63 11.36
CA ARG A 16 -21.51 -9.19 11.39
C ARG A 16 -21.62 -7.78 10.83
N PHE A 17 -22.62 -7.56 9.98
CA PHE A 17 -22.95 -6.25 9.44
C PHE A 17 -24.11 -5.67 10.25
N ILE A 18 -23.94 -4.45 10.77
CA ILE A 18 -24.92 -3.76 11.62
C ILE A 18 -25.44 -2.52 10.89
N GLY A 19 -26.76 -2.30 10.99
CA GLY A 19 -27.48 -1.18 10.38
C GLY A 19 -28.09 -1.52 9.02
N GLU A 20 -29.13 -0.78 8.64
CA GLU A 20 -29.90 -0.99 7.39
C GLU A 20 -29.03 -0.87 6.12
N SER A 21 -27.89 -0.19 6.19
CA SER A 21 -26.93 -0.03 5.10
C SER A 21 -25.59 -0.73 5.33
N ALA A 22 -25.49 -1.63 6.32
CA ALA A 22 -24.25 -2.32 6.68
C ALA A 22 -23.06 -1.35 6.89
N THR A 23 -23.33 -0.19 7.48
CA THR A 23 -22.36 0.88 7.67
C THR A 23 -21.34 0.56 8.76
N GLU A 24 -21.72 -0.28 9.72
CA GLU A 24 -20.84 -0.82 10.74
C GLU A 24 -20.60 -2.31 10.51
N VAL A 25 -19.33 -2.70 10.55
CA VAL A 25 -18.84 -4.06 10.37
C VAL A 25 -18.17 -4.47 11.66
N VAL A 26 -18.62 -5.57 12.25
CA VAL A 26 -18.07 -6.09 13.50
C VAL A 26 -17.38 -7.41 13.23
N HIS A 27 -16.08 -7.41 13.41
CA HIS A 27 -15.21 -8.57 13.30
C HIS A 27 -14.99 -9.20 14.67
N THR A 28 -15.13 -10.52 14.78
CA THR A 28 -14.94 -11.26 16.03
C THR A 28 -13.84 -12.31 15.85
N PHE A 29 -12.79 -12.22 16.66
CA PHE A 29 -11.64 -13.14 16.64
C PHE A 29 -11.38 -13.71 18.03
N GLN A 30 -10.74 -14.87 18.06
CA GLN A 30 -10.20 -15.46 19.28
C GLN A 30 -8.70 -15.24 19.30
N ASP A 31 -8.19 -14.64 20.38
CA ASP A 31 -6.76 -14.40 20.56
C ASP A 31 -6.25 -15.08 21.83
N SER A 32 -4.99 -15.48 21.82
CA SER A 32 -4.33 -15.99 23.02
C SER A 32 -3.81 -14.81 23.82
N ASP A 33 -4.31 -14.62 25.04
CA ASP A 33 -3.86 -13.54 25.90
C ASP A 33 -2.98 -14.12 27.03
N PRO A 34 -1.65 -14.11 26.83
CA PRO A 34 -0.71 -14.66 27.82
C PRO A 34 -0.70 -13.89 29.15
N ALA A 35 -1.19 -12.64 29.19
CA ALA A 35 -1.28 -11.84 30.42
C ALA A 35 -2.52 -12.17 31.25
N SER A 36 -3.61 -12.59 30.60
CA SER A 36 -4.87 -12.94 31.26
C SER A 36 -4.92 -14.35 31.88
N GLY A 37 -3.92 -15.18 31.59
CA GLY A 37 -3.91 -16.61 31.96
C GLY A 37 -4.98 -17.46 31.26
N ARG A 38 -5.75 -16.87 30.32
CA ARG A 38 -6.76 -17.57 29.53
C ARG A 38 -6.18 -17.99 28.19
N ARG A 39 -6.43 -19.25 27.82
CA ARG A 39 -5.93 -19.85 26.57
C ARG A 39 -6.49 -19.15 25.32
N LEU A 40 -7.74 -18.69 25.35
CA LEU A 40 -8.43 -18.00 24.26
C LEU A 40 -9.34 -16.90 24.85
N VAL A 41 -9.22 -15.68 24.34
CA VAL A 41 -10.05 -14.52 24.68
C VAL A 41 -10.75 -14.06 23.40
N THR A 42 -12.08 -13.98 23.43
CA THR A 42 -12.86 -13.41 22.34
C THR A 42 -12.74 -11.90 22.34
N ARG A 43 -12.33 -11.32 21.21
CA ARG A 43 -12.22 -9.88 21.00
C ARG A 43 -13.06 -9.47 19.80
N THR A 44 -13.56 -8.25 19.85
CA THR A 44 -14.38 -7.66 18.78
C THR A 44 -13.77 -6.35 18.32
N GLU A 45 -13.72 -6.17 17.01
CA GLU A 45 -13.26 -4.95 16.34
C GLU A 45 -14.43 -4.40 15.52
N HIS A 46 -14.80 -3.15 15.77
CA HIS A 46 -15.88 -2.46 15.07
C HIS A 46 -15.26 -1.47 14.09
N CYS A 47 -15.61 -1.62 12.81
CA CYS A 47 -15.14 -0.74 11.75
C CYS A 47 -16.32 -0.15 11.00
N LYS A 48 -16.17 1.11 10.58
CA LYS A 48 -17.16 1.85 9.81
C LYS A 48 -16.68 1.96 8.37
N ARG A 49 -17.56 1.63 7.43
CA ARG A 49 -17.30 1.83 6.00
C ARG A 49 -17.34 3.32 5.67
N GLU A 50 -16.28 3.82 5.04
CA GLU A 50 -16.14 5.25 4.71
C GLU A 50 -16.43 5.50 3.24
N ILE A 51 -15.51 5.13 2.36
CA ILE A 51 -15.58 5.43 0.93
C ILE A 51 -15.24 4.21 0.09
N LYS A 52 -15.79 4.14 -1.11
CA LYS A 52 -15.38 3.15 -2.11
C LYS A 52 -14.12 3.66 -2.81
N ILE A 53 -13.02 2.91 -2.69
CA ILE A 53 -11.72 3.29 -3.26
C ILE A 53 -11.42 2.60 -4.59
N GLY A 54 -12.20 1.58 -4.97
CA GLY A 54 -12.00 0.90 -6.25
C GLY A 54 -13.08 -0.11 -6.62
N ARG A 55 -13.02 -0.56 -7.87
CA ARG A 55 -13.79 -1.68 -8.41
C ARG A 55 -12.87 -2.52 -9.28
N GLY A 56 -12.84 -3.83 -9.03
CA GLY A 56 -12.12 -4.80 -9.83
C GLY A 56 -13.06 -5.80 -10.51
N ALA A 57 -12.48 -6.76 -11.23
CA ALA A 57 -13.24 -7.80 -11.95
C ALA A 57 -14.17 -8.62 -11.03
N PHE A 58 -13.77 -8.84 -9.78
CA PHE A 58 -14.49 -9.70 -8.83
C PHE A 58 -15.23 -8.94 -7.73
N GLY A 59 -15.27 -7.60 -7.76
CA GLY A 59 -16.02 -6.85 -6.75
C GLY A 59 -15.55 -5.42 -6.50
N SER A 60 -15.87 -4.91 -5.31
CA SER A 60 -15.64 -3.53 -4.89
C SER A 60 -14.66 -3.46 -3.72
N VAL A 61 -13.82 -2.43 -3.69
CA VAL A 61 -12.89 -2.19 -2.57
C VAL A 61 -13.35 -0.95 -1.81
N TRP A 62 -13.50 -1.11 -0.50
CA TRP A 62 -13.94 -0.07 0.43
C TRP A 62 -12.84 0.27 1.40
N LEU A 63 -12.75 1.55 1.76
CA LEU A 63 -11.98 2.00 2.90
C LEU A 63 -12.85 1.88 4.15
N GLU A 64 -12.36 1.18 5.15
CA GLU A 64 -13.03 1.03 6.44
C GLU A 64 -12.12 1.55 7.55
N ARG A 65 -12.70 2.30 8.49
CA ARG A 65 -12.00 2.83 9.66
C ARG A 65 -12.46 2.11 10.90
N CYS A 66 -11.54 1.54 11.65
CA CYS A 66 -11.85 0.89 12.91
C CYS A 66 -12.03 1.93 14.03
N ILE A 67 -13.23 1.91 14.60
CA ILE A 67 -13.73 2.89 15.57
C ILE A 67 -13.66 2.36 17.00
N LYS A 68 -13.59 1.03 17.20
CA LYS A 68 -13.53 0.39 18.52
C LYS A 68 -12.88 -0.98 18.45
N GLY A 69 -12.18 -1.37 19.52
CA GLY A 69 -11.50 -2.65 19.62
C GLY A 69 -10.08 -2.61 19.06
N SER A 70 -9.26 -3.59 19.42
CA SER A 70 -7.87 -3.73 18.93
C SER A 70 -7.52 -5.20 18.85
N ARG A 71 -6.85 -5.59 17.76
CA ARG A 71 -6.38 -6.97 17.54
C ARG A 71 -5.30 -7.41 18.53
N THR A 72 -4.46 -6.50 19.01
CA THR A 72 -3.22 -6.86 19.70
C THR A 72 -3.24 -6.67 21.22
N GLY A 73 -4.37 -6.29 21.83
CA GLY A 73 -4.44 -6.06 23.29
C GLY A 73 -3.62 -4.85 23.79
N VAL A 74 -2.76 -4.29 22.94
CA VAL A 74 -2.18 -2.96 23.06
C VAL A 74 -3.29 -1.94 22.80
N ALA A 75 -3.21 -0.81 23.52
CA ALA A 75 -4.20 0.26 23.56
C ALA A 75 -4.95 0.47 22.23
N PRO A 76 -6.26 0.78 22.27
CA PRO A 76 -7.10 0.90 21.08
C PRO A 76 -6.39 1.68 19.98
N GLN A 77 -6.05 1.03 18.85
CA GLN A 77 -5.67 1.75 17.63
C GLN A 77 -6.95 2.33 17.00
N ILE A 78 -7.59 3.22 17.75
CA ILE A 78 -8.72 4.02 17.28
C ILE A 78 -8.17 4.73 16.04
N HIS A 79 -8.87 4.60 14.92
CA HIS A 79 -8.49 5.14 13.60
C HIS A 79 -7.55 4.30 12.72
N ALA A 80 -7.28 3.02 13.03
CA ALA A 80 -6.70 2.13 12.03
C ALA A 80 -7.60 2.07 10.79
N VAL A 81 -7.01 2.25 9.61
CA VAL A 81 -7.71 2.25 8.33
C VAL A 81 -7.31 1.01 7.54
N GLN A 82 -8.30 0.31 6.98
CA GLN A 82 -8.09 -0.88 6.17
C GLN A 82 -8.83 -0.80 4.83
N ALA A 83 -8.26 -1.45 3.81
CA ALA A 83 -8.94 -1.68 2.55
C ALA A 83 -9.62 -3.05 2.59
N VAL A 84 -10.94 -3.08 2.46
CA VAL A 84 -11.75 -4.30 2.47
C VAL A 84 -12.30 -4.55 1.08
N LYS A 85 -11.94 -5.70 0.50
CA LYS A 85 -12.47 -6.14 -0.79
C LYS A 85 -13.75 -6.95 -0.56
N GLN A 86 -14.88 -6.42 -1.03
CA GLN A 86 -16.16 -7.11 -1.06
C GLN A 86 -16.30 -7.80 -2.42
N ILE A 87 -16.33 -9.13 -2.40
CA ILE A 87 -16.55 -9.97 -3.58
C ILE A 87 -18.03 -10.31 -3.68
N GLU A 88 -18.64 -10.03 -4.83
CA GLU A 88 -20.03 -10.39 -5.09
C GLU A 88 -20.07 -11.81 -5.65
N LEU A 89 -20.75 -12.72 -4.92
CA LEU A 89 -20.94 -14.09 -5.37
C LEU A 89 -22.00 -14.10 -6.46
N ASN A 90 -21.59 -14.23 -7.72
CA ASN A 90 -22.51 -14.37 -8.84
C ASN A 90 -22.71 -15.85 -9.15
N THR A 91 -23.81 -16.41 -8.66
CA THR A 91 -24.19 -17.81 -8.87
C THR A 91 -24.65 -18.11 -10.30
N GLN A 92 -24.85 -17.10 -11.15
CA GLN A 92 -25.34 -17.26 -12.52
C GLN A 92 -24.20 -17.42 -13.55
N LEU A 93 -22.96 -17.05 -13.20
CA LEU A 93 -21.83 -17.01 -14.13
C LEU A 93 -20.90 -18.23 -13.95
N GLY A 94 -21.45 -19.45 -14.01
CA GLY A 94 -20.67 -20.68 -13.90
C GLY A 94 -19.91 -20.87 -12.58
N SER A 95 -19.19 -21.98 -12.45
CA SER A 95 -18.38 -22.32 -11.27
C SER A 95 -17.10 -21.46 -11.21
N ILE A 96 -17.20 -20.22 -10.75
CA ILE A 96 -16.01 -19.39 -10.46
C ILE A 96 -15.34 -19.93 -9.20
N ASP A 97 -14.05 -20.27 -9.30
CA ASP A 97 -13.24 -20.65 -8.15
C ASP A 97 -12.76 -19.41 -7.38
N TYR A 98 -13.57 -18.99 -6.41
CA TYR A 98 -13.27 -17.86 -5.53
C TYR A 98 -12.09 -18.14 -4.58
N TYR A 99 -11.69 -19.40 -4.37
CA TYR A 99 -10.61 -19.72 -3.45
C TYR A 99 -9.26 -19.17 -3.93
N ARG A 100 -9.00 -19.10 -5.24
CA ARG A 100 -7.77 -18.48 -5.76
C ARG A 100 -7.69 -16.99 -5.43
N GLU A 101 -8.81 -16.28 -5.54
CA GLU A 101 -8.86 -14.85 -5.23
C GLU A 101 -8.72 -14.61 -3.73
N LEU A 102 -9.38 -15.43 -2.90
CA LEU A 102 -9.24 -15.37 -1.44
C LEU A 102 -7.82 -15.71 -0.99
N GLU A 103 -7.18 -16.70 -1.61
CA GLU A 103 -5.80 -17.08 -1.31
C GLU A 103 -4.83 -15.94 -1.65
N ALA A 104 -5.04 -15.27 -2.79
CA ALA A 104 -4.26 -14.09 -3.16
C ALA A 104 -4.44 -12.98 -2.11
N ILE A 105 -5.68 -12.60 -1.79
CA ILE A 105 -5.96 -11.57 -0.78
C ILE A 105 -5.29 -11.92 0.55
N ALA A 106 -5.44 -13.15 1.03
CA ALA A 106 -4.83 -13.60 2.28
C ALA A 106 -3.30 -13.48 2.26
N LYS A 107 -2.65 -13.79 1.13
CA LYS A 107 -1.20 -13.60 0.97
C LYS A 107 -0.82 -12.12 1.05
N PHE A 108 -1.55 -11.23 0.39
CA PHE A 108 -1.27 -9.78 0.39
C PHE A 108 -1.64 -9.08 1.70
N SER A 109 -2.53 -9.65 2.53
CA SER A 109 -2.89 -9.10 3.84
C SER A 109 -1.81 -9.27 4.92
N HIS A 110 -0.77 -10.07 4.66
CA HIS A 110 0.33 -10.27 5.60
C HIS A 110 1.45 -9.25 5.38
N THR A 111 1.77 -8.46 6.40
CA THR A 111 2.86 -7.47 6.38
C THR A 111 4.21 -8.07 5.96
N ARG A 112 4.53 -9.29 6.41
CA ARG A 112 5.75 -10.01 6.01
C ARG A 112 5.80 -10.31 4.50
N ASN A 113 4.65 -10.49 3.85
CA ASN A 113 4.61 -10.71 2.41
C ASN A 113 4.73 -9.38 1.65
N LEU A 114 4.12 -8.31 2.16
CA LEU A 114 4.32 -6.96 1.64
C LEU A 114 5.78 -6.49 1.75
N GLU A 115 6.47 -6.80 2.85
CA GLU A 115 7.90 -6.53 3.01
C GLU A 115 8.76 -7.30 2.01
N LYS A 116 8.47 -8.59 1.80
CA LYS A 116 9.16 -9.40 0.79
C LYS A 116 8.92 -8.86 -0.61
N GLU A 117 7.69 -8.50 -0.94
CA GLU A 117 7.34 -7.91 -2.23
C GLU A 117 8.02 -6.56 -2.44
N ALA A 118 8.01 -5.68 -1.44
CA ALA A 118 8.74 -4.42 -1.49
C ALA A 118 10.24 -4.65 -1.71
N LYS A 119 10.82 -5.65 -1.03
CA LYS A 119 12.23 -6.04 -1.21
C LYS A 119 12.50 -6.58 -2.62
N PHE A 120 11.63 -7.42 -3.17
CA PHE A 120 11.75 -7.93 -4.54
C PHE A 120 11.60 -6.82 -5.57
N MET A 121 10.61 -5.94 -5.40
CA MET A 121 10.40 -4.80 -6.29
C MET A 121 11.59 -3.84 -6.22
N PHE A 122 12.17 -3.60 -5.05
CA PHE A 122 13.39 -2.81 -4.87
C PHE A 122 14.59 -3.44 -5.59
N GLN A 123 14.84 -4.74 -5.42
CA GLN A 123 15.91 -5.43 -6.15
C GLN A 123 15.70 -5.39 -7.67
N ARG A 124 14.46 -5.56 -8.12
CA ARG A 124 14.11 -5.48 -9.54
C ARG A 124 14.36 -4.09 -10.12
N SER A 125 14.06 -3.03 -9.36
CA SER A 125 14.31 -1.67 -9.83
C SER A 125 15.81 -1.36 -9.95
N GLN A 126 16.64 -1.84 -9.02
CA GLN A 126 18.10 -1.74 -9.12
C GLN A 126 18.64 -2.50 -10.33
N LEU A 127 18.16 -3.72 -10.57
CA LEU A 127 18.57 -4.51 -11.72
C LEU A 127 18.22 -3.81 -13.03
N PHE A 128 17.00 -3.30 -13.17
CA PHE A 128 16.58 -2.56 -14.36
C PHE A 128 17.41 -1.29 -14.56
N HIS A 129 17.70 -0.55 -13.49
CA HIS A 129 18.59 0.60 -13.58
C HIS A 129 19.98 0.22 -14.15
N ILE A 130 20.63 -0.81 -13.59
CA ILE A 130 21.95 -1.26 -14.05
C ILE A 130 21.90 -1.72 -15.52
N VAL A 131 20.87 -2.49 -15.90
CA VAL A 131 20.69 -2.93 -17.30
C VAL A 131 20.49 -1.72 -18.22
N GLY A 132 19.73 -0.70 -17.78
CA GLY A 132 19.58 0.57 -18.46
C GLY A 132 20.93 1.26 -18.69
N CYS A 133 21.78 1.37 -17.67
CA CYS A 133 23.14 1.91 -17.80
C CYS A 133 23.98 1.13 -18.82
N CYS A 134 23.92 -0.20 -18.79
CA CYS A 134 24.65 -1.05 -19.74
C CYS A 134 24.16 -0.82 -21.18
N LEU A 135 22.85 -0.69 -21.39
CA LEU A 135 22.28 -0.44 -22.72
C LEU A 135 22.65 0.95 -23.24
N LEU A 136 22.73 1.95 -22.38
CA LEU A 136 23.23 3.29 -22.68
C LEU A 136 24.68 3.24 -23.20
N ASN A 137 25.56 2.55 -22.48
CA ASN A 137 26.97 2.36 -22.88
C ASN A 137 27.12 1.56 -24.19
N LEU A 138 26.12 0.75 -24.54
CA LEU A 138 26.04 0.02 -25.81
C LEU A 138 25.33 0.82 -26.92
N GLU A 139 25.05 2.10 -26.69
CA GLU A 139 24.36 3.01 -27.62
C GLU A 139 22.95 2.53 -28.04
N ARG A 140 22.34 1.63 -27.25
CA ARG A 140 20.98 1.13 -27.47
C ARG A 140 19.96 2.01 -26.76
N TYR A 141 19.91 3.27 -27.16
CA TYR A 141 19.18 4.33 -26.45
C TYR A 141 17.67 4.05 -26.29
N ARG A 142 17.01 3.46 -27.30
CA ARG A 142 15.58 3.09 -27.21
C ARG A 142 15.32 2.01 -26.16
N ASP A 143 16.15 0.98 -26.13
CA ASP A 143 15.98 -0.13 -25.20
C ASP A 143 16.32 0.33 -23.78
N ALA A 144 17.33 1.19 -23.64
CA ALA A 144 17.71 1.80 -22.38
C ALA A 144 16.56 2.65 -21.80
N GLU A 145 15.93 3.52 -22.60
CA GLU A 145 14.79 4.35 -22.18
C GLU A 145 13.65 3.51 -21.59
N ILE A 146 13.24 2.44 -22.29
CA ILE A 146 12.15 1.57 -21.85
C ILE A 146 12.48 0.91 -20.50
N ILE A 147 13.69 0.37 -20.37
CA ILE A 147 14.11 -0.32 -19.15
C ILE A 147 14.25 0.67 -17.98
N LEU A 148 14.76 1.87 -18.23
CA LEU A 148 14.87 2.91 -17.22
C LEU A 148 13.47 3.41 -16.79
N GLN A 149 12.51 3.58 -17.70
CA GLN A 149 11.12 3.90 -17.36
C GLN A 149 10.50 2.85 -16.41
N GLN A 150 10.77 1.57 -16.67
CA GLN A 150 10.33 0.50 -15.78
C GLN A 150 10.99 0.55 -14.41
N ALA A 151 12.29 0.88 -14.33
CA ALA A 151 12.99 1.08 -13.07
C ALA A 151 12.38 2.22 -12.25
N PHE A 152 12.17 3.37 -12.90
CA PHE A 152 11.60 4.57 -12.29
C PHE A 152 10.18 4.35 -11.79
N ALA A 153 9.31 3.71 -12.58
CA ALA A 153 7.93 3.43 -12.16
C ALA A 153 7.84 2.56 -10.88
N ILE A 154 8.87 1.78 -10.57
CA ILE A 154 8.97 1.00 -9.33
C ILE A 154 9.60 1.84 -8.22
N GLN A 155 10.68 2.57 -8.50
CA GLN A 155 11.34 3.46 -7.54
C GLN A 155 10.39 4.54 -7.04
N GLU A 156 9.60 5.13 -7.92
CA GLU A 156 8.61 6.18 -7.59
C GLU A 156 7.54 5.69 -6.60
N LYS A 157 7.23 4.39 -6.63
CA LYS A 157 6.26 3.75 -5.73
C LYS A 157 6.86 3.33 -4.38
N LEU A 158 8.16 3.03 -4.34
CA LEU A 158 8.82 2.45 -3.15
C LEU A 158 9.73 3.43 -2.40
N LEU A 159 10.33 4.37 -3.13
CA LEU A 159 11.47 5.19 -2.72
C LEU A 159 11.17 6.65 -3.09
N SER A 160 10.26 7.27 -2.34
CA SER A 160 10.02 8.71 -2.49
C SER A 160 11.30 9.49 -2.13
N GLY A 161 11.94 10.12 -3.12
CA GLY A 161 13.03 11.09 -2.93
C GLY A 161 14.46 10.53 -2.78
N HIS A 162 14.72 9.27 -3.16
CA HIS A 162 16.06 8.66 -3.06
C HIS A 162 16.93 8.97 -4.30
N ASP A 163 18.25 9.11 -4.15
CA ASP A 163 19.21 9.49 -5.23
C ASP A 163 19.13 8.61 -6.49
N VAL A 164 18.88 7.31 -6.32
CA VAL A 164 18.73 6.35 -7.43
C VAL A 164 17.55 6.68 -8.36
N THR A 165 16.50 7.32 -7.83
CA THR A 165 15.36 7.83 -8.61
C THR A 165 15.79 8.98 -9.52
N ARG A 166 16.69 9.86 -9.04
CA ARG A 166 17.23 10.99 -9.82
C ARG A 166 18.17 10.54 -10.92
N GLU A 167 19.05 9.58 -10.61
CA GLU A 167 20.02 9.04 -11.57
C GLU A 167 19.32 8.33 -12.74
N SER A 168 18.24 7.59 -12.45
CA SER A 168 17.42 6.97 -13.50
C SER A 168 16.78 7.99 -14.45
N VAL A 169 16.30 9.14 -13.92
CA VAL A 169 15.72 10.23 -14.73
C VAL A 169 16.78 10.92 -15.57
N PHE A 170 17.95 11.23 -14.99
CA PHE A 170 19.08 11.82 -15.72
C PHE A 170 19.51 10.95 -16.90
N MET A 171 19.57 9.63 -16.71
CA MET A 171 19.93 8.71 -17.78
C MET A 171 18.84 8.58 -18.86
N MET A 172 17.56 8.75 -18.51
CA MET A 172 16.50 8.85 -19.52
C MET A 172 16.64 10.12 -20.36
N GLU A 173 17.03 11.24 -19.74
CA GLU A 173 17.31 12.51 -20.42
C GLU A 173 18.41 12.31 -21.48
N GLU A 174 19.50 11.63 -21.12
CA GLU A 174 20.55 11.27 -22.07
C GLU A 174 20.05 10.34 -23.19
N CYS A 175 19.19 9.36 -22.88
CA CYS A 175 18.60 8.50 -23.91
C CYS A 175 17.78 9.29 -24.93
N LEU A 176 17.08 10.33 -24.50
CA LEU A 176 16.19 11.12 -25.35
C LEU A 176 16.98 12.11 -26.23
N ASP A 177 18.00 12.76 -25.66
CA ASP A 177 18.92 13.63 -26.40
C ASP A 177 19.64 12.85 -27.52
N ARG A 178 20.16 11.66 -27.19
CA ARG A 178 20.85 10.78 -28.16
C ARG A 178 19.93 10.22 -29.24
N GLN A 179 18.62 10.17 -29.00
CA GLN A 179 17.63 9.77 -30.00
C GLN A 179 17.20 10.93 -30.93
N GLY A 180 17.64 12.17 -30.65
CA GLY A 180 17.23 13.36 -31.41
C GLY A 180 15.72 13.61 -31.35
N ARG A 181 15.05 13.15 -30.28
CA ARG A 181 13.62 13.40 -30.06
C ARG A 181 13.46 14.83 -29.56
N ASP A 182 12.50 15.54 -30.16
CA ASP A 182 12.24 16.94 -29.89
C ASP A 182 11.98 17.18 -28.39
N VAL A 183 12.57 18.25 -27.87
CA VAL A 183 12.74 18.56 -26.43
C VAL A 183 11.41 18.53 -25.64
N THR A 184 10.27 18.73 -26.31
CA THR A 184 8.94 18.81 -25.69
C THR A 184 8.37 17.52 -25.09
N GLU A 185 8.62 16.34 -25.67
CA GLU A 185 8.09 15.07 -25.14
C GLU A 185 8.97 14.54 -23.99
N ALA A 186 10.29 14.75 -24.12
CA ALA A 186 11.25 14.48 -23.07
C ALA A 186 11.01 15.38 -21.85
N ASP A 187 10.85 16.68 -22.08
CA ASP A 187 10.52 17.66 -21.05
C ASP A 187 9.19 17.36 -20.37
N TYR A 188 8.19 16.82 -21.09
CA TYR A 188 6.92 16.44 -20.48
C TYR A 188 7.09 15.29 -19.49
N ILE A 189 7.77 14.21 -19.87
CA ILE A 189 7.98 13.05 -18.99
C ILE A 189 8.88 13.43 -17.80
N ILE A 190 9.90 14.25 -18.05
CA ILE A 190 10.84 14.74 -17.04
C ILE A 190 10.15 15.73 -16.09
N GLU A 191 9.31 16.64 -16.58
CA GLU A 191 8.58 17.53 -15.68
C GLU A 191 7.49 16.80 -14.90
N GLN A 192 6.83 15.79 -15.47
CA GLN A 192 5.94 14.95 -14.67
C GLN A 192 6.73 14.27 -13.55
N ALA A 193 7.91 13.70 -13.83
CA ALA A 193 8.77 13.07 -12.82
C ALA A 193 9.24 14.07 -11.74
N ARG A 194 9.67 15.28 -12.12
CA ARG A 194 10.13 16.34 -11.20
C ARG A 194 9.00 16.96 -10.39
N LEU A 195 7.83 17.19 -10.99
CA LEU A 195 6.64 17.69 -10.29
C LEU A 195 6.17 16.69 -9.23
N ILE A 196 6.19 15.39 -9.55
CA ILE A 196 5.85 14.33 -8.59
C ILE A 196 6.88 14.28 -7.45
N GLU A 197 8.18 14.40 -7.74
CA GLU A 197 9.24 14.43 -6.72
C GLU A 197 9.07 15.64 -5.78
N ARG A 198 8.82 16.83 -6.33
CA ARG A 198 8.58 18.05 -5.54
C ARG A 198 7.31 17.96 -4.69
N ALA A 199 6.19 17.53 -5.29
CA ALA A 199 4.91 17.42 -4.59
C ALA A 199 4.98 16.46 -3.41
N LYS A 200 5.66 15.31 -3.57
CA LYS A 200 5.82 14.32 -2.49
C LYS A 200 6.77 14.84 -1.40
N THR A 201 7.89 15.47 -1.75
CA THR A 201 8.83 16.06 -0.77
C THR A 201 8.15 17.12 0.10
N GLN A 202 7.29 17.93 -0.52
CA GLN A 202 6.50 18.94 0.17
C GLN A 202 5.44 18.32 1.08
N GLN A 203 4.78 17.25 0.64
CA GLN A 203 3.82 16.50 1.45
C GLN A 203 4.47 15.81 2.67
N THR A 204 5.69 15.29 2.54
CA THR A 204 6.45 14.73 3.67
C THR A 204 6.87 15.83 4.65
N PHE A 205 7.24 17.00 4.16
CA PHE A 205 7.60 18.16 4.98
C PHE A 205 6.40 18.72 5.76
N GLU A 206 5.25 18.87 5.10
CA GLU A 206 3.99 19.29 5.75
C GLU A 206 3.51 18.25 6.77
N GLY A 207 3.65 16.96 6.48
CA GLY A 207 3.37 15.89 7.44
C GLY A 207 4.23 15.97 8.70
N PHE A 208 5.53 16.28 8.54
CA PHE A 208 6.45 16.51 9.66
C PHE A 208 6.08 17.76 10.47
N GLN A 209 5.74 18.87 9.81
CA GLN A 209 5.32 20.09 10.50
C GLN A 209 4.02 19.90 11.28
N ASN A 210 3.04 19.18 10.72
CA ASN A 210 1.79 18.86 11.39
C ASN A 210 1.99 17.94 12.61
N HIS A 211 2.92 16.98 12.53
CA HIS A 211 3.28 16.14 13.67
C HIS A 211 3.96 16.95 14.80
N LEU A 212 4.88 17.87 14.46
CA LEU A 212 5.52 18.76 15.42
C LEU A 212 4.53 19.72 16.09
N LEU A 213 3.57 20.27 15.32
CA LEU A 213 2.49 21.10 15.84
C LEU A 213 1.56 20.31 16.78
N PHE A 214 1.27 19.06 16.47
CA PHE A 214 0.48 18.17 17.32
C PHE A 214 1.21 17.85 18.64
N GLU A 215 2.52 17.57 18.59
CA GLU A 215 3.33 17.35 19.81
C GLU A 215 3.45 18.59 20.70
N GLN A 216 3.56 19.78 20.11
CA GLN A 216 3.58 21.05 20.86
C GLN A 216 2.24 21.36 21.54
N GLN A 217 1.12 20.95 20.96
CA GLN A 217 -0.22 21.10 21.56
C GLN A 217 -0.51 20.08 22.67
N MET A 218 0.26 18.99 22.74
CA MET A 218 0.09 17.91 23.72
C MET A 218 1.06 18.00 24.92
N GLN A 219 1.96 19.00 24.97
CA GLN A 219 2.74 19.24 26.18
C GLN A 219 1.84 19.87 27.27
N PRO A 220 1.70 19.23 28.45
CA PRO A 220 0.88 19.78 29.52
C PRO A 220 1.51 21.07 30.01
N GLY A 221 0.71 22.14 30.01
CA GLY A 221 1.12 23.45 30.50
C GLY A 221 1.74 23.33 31.88
N SER A 222 3.00 23.72 31.99
CA SER A 222 3.69 23.98 33.25
C SER A 222 2.99 25.14 33.96
N GLN A 223 1.90 24.83 34.65
CA GLN A 223 1.39 25.67 35.72
C GLN A 223 2.33 25.50 36.92
N THR A 224 3.37 26.33 36.99
CA THR A 224 3.95 26.72 38.27
C THR A 224 3.39 28.10 38.59
N GLY A 225 2.39 28.11 39.45
CA GLY A 225 1.90 29.32 40.08
C GLY A 225 2.92 29.87 41.06
N LEU A 226 2.95 31.20 41.15
CA LEU A 226 3.17 31.99 42.36
C LEU A 226 2.21 33.17 42.31
#